data_AF-A0A0R1UFB1-F1
#
_entry.id   AF-A0A0R1UFB1-F1
#
_cell.length_a   1.000
_cell.length_b   1.000
_cell.length_c   1.000
_cell.angle_alpha   90.00
_cell.angle_beta   90.00
_cell.angle_gamma   90.00
#
_symmetry.space_group_name_H-M   'P 1'
#
loop_
_entity.id
_entity.type
_entity.pdbx_description
1 polymer ?
#
loop_
_entity_poly.entity_id
_entity_poly.type
_entity_poly.pdbx_seq_one_letter_code
_entity_poly.pdbx_strand_id
1 'polypeptide(L)'
;MADQASVTGENVPVDQVYMVTYTKVGNIIPVDPSGNPIPGHPGVRYTNDPNDPTKVVPNEPVPGIPGYTPSTDTITPNNPTEDTPVVYTPINNDEKPVANHHGDVPTSKPTKAMDTLPQTGSENDNALSILGLSAMSLMAMVGLKRKKRD
;
A
#
# COMPACT_ATOMS: atom_id res chain seq x y z
N MET A 1 77.41 22.04 16.41
CA MET A 1 76.04 22.51 16.14
C MET A 1 75.22 21.28 15.77
N ALA A 2 74.09 21.03 16.43
CA ALA A 2 73.21 19.91 16.12
C ALA A 2 71.98 20.44 15.38
N ASP A 3 71.67 19.83 14.23
CA ASP A 3 70.44 20.07 13.49
C ASP A 3 69.36 19.13 14.05
N GLN A 4 68.26 19.68 14.55
CA GLN A 4 67.11 18.92 15.03
C GLN A 4 65.98 19.17 14.04
N ALA A 5 65.75 18.21 13.15
CA ALA A 5 64.57 18.19 12.31
C ALA A 5 63.36 17.83 13.19
N SER A 6 62.43 18.79 13.35
CA SER A 6 61.13 18.53 13.95
C SER A 6 60.23 17.85 12.92
N VAL A 7 60.03 16.54 13.07
CA VAL A 7 59.07 15.80 12.26
C VAL A 7 57.66 16.22 12.66
N THR A 8 56.98 16.88 11.73
CA THR A 8 55.57 17.25 11.81
C THR A 8 54.75 16.00 12.11
N GLY A 9 54.05 15.99 13.25
CA GLY A 9 53.21 14.89 13.67
C GLY A 9 52.20 14.50 12.60
N GLU A 10 52.10 13.20 12.37
CA GLU A 10 51.14 12.56 11.47
C GLU A 10 49.71 13.03 11.84
N ASN A 11 49.04 13.68 10.89
CA ASN A 11 47.63 14.06 11.03
C ASN A 11 46.80 12.78 10.87
N VAL A 12 46.66 12.03 11.96
CA VAL A 12 45.75 10.89 12.00
C VAL A 12 44.33 11.45 11.99
N PRO A 13 43.50 11.16 10.97
CA PRO A 13 42.12 11.59 10.98
C PRO A 13 41.40 10.95 12.17
N VAL A 14 40.74 11.78 12.98
CA VAL A 14 39.89 11.32 14.08
C VAL A 14 38.71 10.55 13.47
N ASP A 15 38.47 9.34 13.96
CA ASP A 15 37.25 8.58 13.63
C ASP A 15 36.01 9.37 14.08
N GLN A 16 35.21 9.85 13.13
CA GLN A 16 33.95 10.52 13.40
C GLN A 16 32.80 9.51 13.44
N VAL A 17 32.14 9.42 14.60
CA VAL A 17 30.94 8.61 14.79
C VAL A 17 29.71 9.50 14.64
N TYR A 18 28.84 9.16 13.69
CA TYR A 18 27.55 9.81 13.49
C TYR A 18 26.44 8.91 14.06
N MET A 19 25.57 9.49 14.90
CA MET A 19 24.35 8.81 15.34
C MET A 19 23.22 9.15 14.38
N VAL A 20 22.59 8.12 13.82
CA VAL A 20 21.39 8.26 12.99
C VAL A 20 20.19 7.78 13.80
N THR A 21 19.20 8.65 13.95
CA THR A 21 17.93 8.32 14.60
C THR A 21 16.88 8.08 13.53
N TYR A 22 16.28 6.89 13.54
CA TYR A 22 15.17 6.56 12.64
C TYR A 22 13.84 6.71 13.37
N THR A 23 12.93 7.48 12.78
CA THR A 23 11.56 7.63 13.24
C THR A 23 10.61 6.80 12.38
N LYS A 24 9.53 6.30 12.99
CA LYS A 24 8.50 5.58 12.25
C LYS A 24 7.73 6.58 11.38
N VAL A 25 7.47 6.23 10.13
CA VAL A 25 6.56 6.99 9.26
C VAL A 25 5.10 6.73 9.65
N GLY A 26 4.26 7.73 9.42
CA GLY A 26 2.83 7.68 9.67
C GLY A 26 2.06 6.79 8.69
N ASN A 27 0.75 6.76 8.89
CA ASN A 27 -0.20 5.98 8.13
C ASN A 27 -1.40 6.85 7.72
N ILE A 28 -2.02 6.52 6.59
CA ILE A 28 -3.35 6.99 6.21
C ILE A 28 -4.36 6.20 7.03
N ILE A 29 -5.09 6.86 7.94
CA ILE A 29 -6.08 6.22 8.82
C ILE A 29 -7.49 6.48 8.30
N PRO A 30 -8.25 5.45 7.87
CA PRO A 30 -9.64 5.64 7.48
C PRO A 30 -10.52 5.90 8.69
N VAL A 31 -11.26 7.00 8.66
CA VAL A 31 -12.21 7.39 9.72
C VAL A 31 -13.60 7.65 9.16
N ASP A 32 -14.61 7.48 10.01
CA ASP A 32 -15.99 7.86 9.72
C ASP A 32 -16.17 9.40 9.74
N PRO A 33 -17.34 9.94 9.34
CA PRO A 33 -17.60 11.38 9.38
C PRO A 33 -17.57 12.01 10.79
N SER A 34 -17.62 11.19 11.84
CA SER A 34 -17.46 11.63 13.24
C SER A 34 -15.99 11.60 13.71
N GLY A 35 -15.08 11.12 12.87
CA GLY A 35 -13.65 11.00 13.16
C GLY A 35 -13.22 9.70 13.83
N ASN A 36 -14.10 8.70 13.96
CA ASN A 36 -13.73 7.42 14.55
C ASN A 36 -13.13 6.47 13.51
N PRO A 37 -12.10 5.67 13.85
CA PRO A 37 -11.55 4.67 12.94
C PRO A 37 -12.61 3.67 12.46
N ILE A 38 -12.61 3.34 11.18
CA ILE A 38 -13.54 2.37 10.59
C ILE A 38 -13.11 0.95 10.97
N PRO A 39 -13.97 0.14 11.63
CA PRO A 39 -13.59 -1.21 12.05
C PRO A 39 -13.17 -2.10 10.87
N GLY A 40 -12.15 -2.92 11.07
CA GLY A 40 -11.66 -3.88 10.07
C GLY A 40 -10.83 -3.28 8.93
N HIS A 41 -10.64 -1.96 8.91
CA HIS A 41 -9.88 -1.24 7.89
C HIS A 41 -8.68 -0.56 8.57
N PRO A 42 -7.56 -1.27 8.76
CA PRO A 42 -6.37 -0.67 9.37
C PRO A 42 -5.79 0.41 8.45
N GLY A 43 -4.99 1.30 9.04
CA GLY A 43 -4.29 2.32 8.27
C GLY A 43 -3.23 1.75 7.33
N VAL A 44 -2.98 2.45 6.24
CA VAL A 44 -1.92 2.12 5.27
C VAL A 44 -0.71 3.01 5.54
N ARG A 45 0.46 2.39 5.70
CA ARG A 45 1.72 3.09 5.95
C ARG A 45 2.14 3.90 4.73
N TYR A 46 2.64 5.12 4.94
CA TYR A 46 3.29 5.88 3.88
C TYR A 46 4.56 5.22 3.36
N THR A 47 4.84 5.41 2.07
CA THR A 47 6.05 4.94 1.40
C THR A 47 7.17 5.94 1.60
N ASN A 48 8.32 5.50 2.13
CA ASN A 48 9.48 6.38 2.28
C ASN A 48 10.00 6.83 0.90
N ASP A 49 10.42 8.09 0.76
CA ASP A 49 11.04 8.56 -0.47
C ASP A 49 12.44 7.92 -0.61
N PRO A 50 12.76 7.24 -1.73
CA PRO A 50 14.06 6.60 -1.92
C PRO A 50 15.21 7.61 -2.09
N ASN A 51 14.92 8.88 -2.41
CA ASN A 51 15.91 9.93 -2.65
C ASN A 51 16.09 10.86 -1.44
N ASP A 52 15.11 10.92 -0.54
CA ASP A 52 15.17 11.72 0.68
C ASP A 52 14.65 10.92 1.89
N PRO A 53 15.53 10.44 2.78
CA PRO A 53 15.14 9.62 3.93
C PRO A 53 14.32 10.39 4.98
N THR A 54 14.13 11.70 4.82
CA THR A 54 13.29 12.54 5.69
C THR A 54 11.87 12.73 5.15
N LYS A 55 11.56 12.17 3.97
CA LYS A 55 10.30 12.38 3.25
C LYS A 55 9.61 11.06 2.92
N VAL A 56 8.34 11.20 2.54
CA VAL A 56 7.54 10.13 1.95
C VAL A 56 7.21 10.49 0.50
N VAL A 57 6.83 9.50 -0.28
CA VAL A 57 6.33 9.70 -1.65
C VAL A 57 5.09 10.60 -1.59
N PRO A 58 5.00 11.66 -2.41
CA PRO A 58 3.82 12.52 -2.44
C PRO A 58 2.67 11.90 -3.23
N ASN A 59 1.46 12.38 -2.98
CA ASN A 59 0.21 12.02 -3.66
C ASN A 59 -0.05 10.51 -3.67
N GLU A 60 0.22 9.84 -2.54
CA GLU A 60 -0.08 8.43 -2.38
C GLU A 60 -1.60 8.21 -2.48
N PRO A 61 -2.04 7.15 -3.19
CA PRO A 61 -3.46 6.87 -3.37
C PRO A 61 -4.11 6.47 -2.06
N VAL A 62 -5.34 6.94 -1.86
CA VAL A 62 -6.19 6.54 -0.73
C VAL A 62 -6.86 5.20 -1.05
N PRO A 63 -6.84 4.20 -0.13
CA PRO A 63 -7.47 2.91 -0.37
C PRO A 63 -9.00 3.00 -0.55
N GLY A 64 -9.56 2.23 -1.47
CA GLY A 64 -11.02 2.08 -1.57
C GLY A 64 -11.57 1.19 -0.45
N ILE A 65 -12.70 1.59 0.14
CA ILE A 65 -13.44 0.79 1.13
C ILE A 65 -14.83 0.47 0.54
N PRO A 66 -15.22 -0.82 0.40
CA PRO A 66 -16.53 -1.17 -0.14
C PRO A 66 -17.67 -0.50 0.65
N GLY A 67 -18.59 0.16 -0.08
CA GLY A 67 -19.72 0.86 0.53
C GLY A 67 -19.41 2.27 1.06
N TYR A 68 -18.20 2.79 0.81
CA TYR A 68 -17.80 4.14 1.22
C TYR A 68 -17.11 4.90 0.08
N THR A 69 -17.19 6.23 0.16
CA THR A 69 -16.45 7.17 -0.70
C THR A 69 -15.47 7.97 0.17
N PRO A 70 -14.16 7.97 -0.13
CA PRO A 70 -13.20 8.81 0.59
C PRO A 70 -13.38 10.29 0.26
N SER A 71 -12.95 11.18 1.15
CA SER A 71 -12.99 12.62 0.93
C SER A 71 -11.99 13.13 -0.11
N THR A 72 -10.98 12.33 -0.43
CA THR A 72 -9.93 12.62 -1.41
C THR A 72 -9.36 11.31 -1.97
N ASP A 73 -8.91 11.35 -3.23
CA ASP A 73 -8.34 10.18 -3.91
C ASP A 73 -6.84 9.99 -3.61
N THR A 74 -6.15 11.07 -3.24
CA THR A 74 -4.70 11.06 -2.95
C THR A 74 -4.37 11.91 -1.73
N ILE A 75 -3.27 11.59 -1.06
CA ILE A 75 -2.74 12.33 0.08
C ILE A 75 -1.24 12.58 -0.04
N THR A 76 -0.82 13.77 0.37
CA THR A 76 0.58 14.09 0.74
C THR A 76 0.57 14.56 2.19
N PRO A 77 1.24 13.87 3.13
CA PRO A 77 1.22 14.28 4.53
C PRO A 77 2.05 15.55 4.75
N ASN A 78 1.57 16.41 5.64
CA ASN A 78 2.34 17.57 6.10
C ASN A 78 3.53 17.15 6.98
N ASN A 79 3.35 16.10 7.79
CA ASN A 79 4.40 15.50 8.61
C ASN A 79 4.52 13.99 8.28
N PRO A 80 5.66 13.51 7.78
CA PRO A 80 5.84 12.11 7.39
C PRO A 80 5.82 11.13 8.58
N THR A 81 5.97 11.62 9.81
CA THR A 81 6.00 10.81 11.04
C THR A 81 4.66 10.70 11.74
N GLU A 82 3.64 11.41 11.26
CA GLU A 82 2.30 11.45 11.87
C GLU A 82 1.26 10.75 11.00
N ASP A 83 0.30 10.14 11.67
CA ASP A 83 -0.86 9.55 11.02
C ASP A 83 -1.78 10.65 10.45
N THR A 84 -2.36 10.40 9.28
CA THR A 84 -3.28 11.33 8.61
C THR A 84 -4.65 10.68 8.51
N PRO A 85 -5.69 11.23 9.17
CA PRO A 85 -7.04 10.72 9.03
C PRO A 85 -7.62 11.12 7.67
N VAL A 86 -8.27 10.17 7.01
CA VAL A 86 -9.07 10.40 5.80
C VAL A 86 -10.51 10.00 6.08
N VAL A 87 -11.44 10.92 5.82
CA VAL A 87 -12.86 10.70 6.07
C VAL A 87 -13.46 9.87 4.95
N TYR A 88 -14.22 8.85 5.31
CA TYR A 88 -15.01 8.03 4.39
C TYR A 88 -16.49 8.18 4.69
N THR A 89 -17.25 8.56 3.68
CA THR A 89 -18.70 8.72 3.77
C THR A 89 -19.39 7.46 3.23
N PRO A 90 -20.33 6.84 3.97
CA PRO A 90 -21.12 5.72 3.46
C PRO A 90 -21.86 6.07 2.17
N ILE A 91 -21.88 5.16 1.22
CA ILE A 91 -22.67 5.28 0.00
C ILE A 91 -24.11 4.90 0.35
N ASN A 92 -24.98 5.90 0.47
CA ASN A 92 -26.41 5.65 0.61
C ASN A 92 -26.97 5.24 -0.76
N ASN A 93 -27.56 4.04 -0.88
CA ASN A 93 -28.13 3.55 -2.14
C ASN A 93 -29.35 4.37 -2.65
N ASP A 94 -29.80 5.37 -1.88
CA ASP A 94 -30.84 6.32 -2.28
C ASP A 94 -30.29 7.59 -2.95
N GLU A 95 -28.97 7.77 -2.97
CA GLU A 95 -28.32 8.90 -3.63
C GLU A 95 -27.55 8.41 -4.86
N LYS A 96 -28.19 8.58 -6.02
CA LYS A 96 -27.58 8.41 -7.35
C LYS A 96 -26.16 9.03 -7.33
N PRO A 97 -25.13 8.36 -7.86
CA PRO A 97 -23.77 8.87 -7.79
C PRO A 97 -23.72 10.27 -8.40
N VAL A 98 -23.40 11.28 -7.59
CA VAL A 98 -22.97 12.59 -8.08
C VAL A 98 -21.56 12.39 -8.60
N ALA A 99 -21.47 11.89 -9.81
CA ALA A 99 -20.29 12.03 -10.63
C ALA A 99 -20.13 13.51 -10.94
N ASN A 100 -19.37 14.23 -10.11
CA ASN A 100 -18.81 15.50 -10.52
C ASN A 100 -17.68 15.21 -11.51
N HIS A 101 -18.06 14.87 -12.73
CA HIS A 101 -17.19 15.01 -13.89
C HIS A 101 -17.26 16.46 -14.36
N HIS A 102 -16.17 17.20 -14.17
CA HIS A 102 -15.84 18.28 -15.08
C HIS A 102 -15.54 17.63 -16.45
N GLY A 103 -16.40 17.84 -17.45
CA GLY A 103 -16.16 17.45 -18.84
C GLY A 103 -17.27 16.61 -19.47
N ASP A 104 -17.96 17.22 -20.42
CA ASP A 104 -19.11 16.74 -21.20
C ASP A 104 -18.86 15.53 -22.16
N VAL A 105 -19.83 14.59 -22.20
CA VAL A 105 -20.51 13.96 -23.41
C VAL A 105 -19.84 12.77 -24.18
N PRO A 106 -20.55 11.73 -24.73
CA PRO A 106 -21.40 10.68 -24.11
C PRO A 106 -21.11 9.20 -24.61
N THR A 107 -21.76 8.20 -23.97
CA THR A 107 -22.18 6.85 -24.47
C THR A 107 -21.14 5.79 -24.92
N SER A 108 -20.99 4.70 -24.15
CA SER A 108 -21.19 3.30 -24.64
C SER A 108 -21.23 2.25 -23.50
N LYS A 109 -22.15 1.29 -23.62
CA LYS A 109 -22.25 0.00 -22.89
C LYS A 109 -22.39 -1.07 -24.00
N PRO A 110 -21.73 -2.26 -24.01
CA PRO A 110 -21.98 -3.33 -23.05
C PRO A 110 -20.81 -4.29 -22.63
N THR A 111 -20.88 -4.70 -21.35
CA THR A 111 -20.70 -6.04 -20.74
C THR A 111 -19.47 -6.92 -21.06
N LYS A 112 -18.69 -7.29 -20.03
CA LYS A 112 -18.26 -8.71 -19.80
C LYS A 112 -17.87 -8.96 -18.34
N ALA A 113 -18.35 -10.08 -17.81
CA ALA A 113 -18.07 -10.64 -16.49
C ALA A 113 -16.77 -11.46 -16.48
N MET A 114 -16.37 -11.92 -15.28
CA MET A 114 -15.20 -12.74 -14.90
C MET A 114 -13.93 -11.91 -14.68
N ASP A 115 -13.07 -12.14 -13.70
CA ASP A 115 -12.84 -13.22 -12.74
C ASP A 115 -11.94 -12.64 -11.63
N THR A 116 -11.92 -13.21 -10.43
CA THR A 116 -11.04 -12.77 -9.32
C THR A 116 -9.57 -13.22 -9.51
N LEU A 117 -8.67 -12.65 -8.66
CA LEU A 117 -7.25 -13.02 -8.32
C LEU A 117 -6.11 -12.16 -8.98
N PRO A 118 -4.86 -12.16 -8.45
CA PRO A 118 -4.33 -11.77 -7.13
C PRO A 118 -3.13 -10.77 -7.24
N GLN A 119 -2.57 -10.26 -6.12
CA GLN A 119 -1.48 -9.26 -6.10
C GLN A 119 -0.14 -9.81 -5.57
N THR A 120 0.95 -9.49 -6.28
CA THR A 120 2.33 -9.07 -5.87
C THR A 120 3.42 -9.71 -6.76
N GLY A 121 4.45 -8.92 -7.10
CA GLY A 121 5.34 -9.16 -8.24
C GLY A 121 6.81 -9.53 -7.95
N SER A 122 7.57 -9.70 -9.02
CA SER A 122 9.04 -9.60 -9.07
C SER A 122 9.49 -9.20 -10.49
N GLU A 123 10.48 -8.31 -10.58
CA GLU A 123 11.03 -7.77 -11.84
C GLU A 123 11.98 -8.76 -12.56
N ASN A 124 11.75 -9.02 -13.84
CA ASN A 124 12.76 -9.07 -14.91
C ASN A 124 12.12 -9.33 -16.30
N ASP A 125 12.77 -8.78 -17.33
CA ASP A 125 12.16 -8.49 -18.62
C ASP A 125 11.77 -9.71 -19.48
N ASN A 126 10.66 -9.52 -20.19
CA ASN A 126 9.97 -10.40 -21.15
C ASN A 126 8.99 -11.42 -20.53
N ALA A 127 7.82 -10.91 -20.17
CA ALA A 127 6.50 -11.58 -20.09
C ALA A 127 6.50 -13.10 -19.81
N LEU A 128 6.48 -13.47 -18.53
CA LEU A 128 6.13 -14.83 -18.09
C LEU A 128 5.49 -14.78 -16.68
N SER A 129 4.16 -14.85 -16.61
CA SER A 129 3.42 -14.98 -15.35
C SER A 129 3.40 -16.45 -14.91
N ILE A 130 4.25 -16.81 -13.95
CA ILE A 130 4.25 -18.12 -13.28
C ILE A 130 4.26 -17.84 -11.76
N LEU A 131 3.57 -18.72 -11.01
CA LEU A 131 3.47 -18.82 -9.54
C LEU A 131 2.22 -18.08 -8.98
N GLY A 132 1.20 -18.73 -8.42
CA GLY A 132 1.20 -20.01 -7.73
C GLY A 132 0.52 -21.17 -8.48
N LEU A 133 1.33 -22.18 -8.79
CA LEU A 133 0.86 -23.53 -9.08
C LEU A 133 0.65 -24.25 -7.74
N SER A 134 -0.60 -24.56 -7.39
CA SER A 134 -0.89 -25.76 -6.61
C SER A 134 -2.03 -26.52 -7.29
N ALA A 135 -1.64 -27.26 -8.33
CA ALA A 135 -2.44 -28.37 -8.80
C ALA A 135 -2.41 -29.49 -7.75
N MET A 136 -3.47 -29.64 -6.95
CA MET A 136 -3.75 -30.93 -6.29
C MET A 136 -4.85 -31.66 -7.06
N SER A 137 -4.35 -32.66 -7.79
CA SER A 137 -4.98 -33.69 -8.60
C SER A 137 -6.35 -34.19 -8.13
N LEU A 138 -7.26 -34.34 -9.09
CA LEU A 138 -8.43 -35.23 -9.00
C LEU A 138 -7.95 -36.68 -8.86
N MET A 139 -8.49 -37.42 -7.88
CA MET A 139 -8.62 -38.88 -8.01
C MET A 139 -9.98 -39.30 -7.42
N ALA A 140 -10.84 -39.81 -8.29
CA ALA A 140 -12.10 -40.45 -7.95
C ALA A 140 -11.85 -41.84 -7.34
N MET A 141 -12.66 -42.24 -6.35
CA MET A 141 -13.07 -43.64 -6.20
C MET A 141 -14.57 -43.72 -5.85
N VAL A 142 -15.28 -44.44 -6.72
CA VAL A 142 -16.67 -44.91 -6.61
C VAL A 142 -16.74 -46.13 -5.69
N GLY A 143 -17.81 -46.31 -4.89
CA GLY A 143 -18.20 -47.66 -4.44
C GLY A 143 -19.10 -47.84 -3.19
N LEU A 144 -20.39 -48.11 -3.44
CA LEU A 144 -21.38 -48.94 -2.70
C LEU A 144 -21.69 -48.72 -1.20
N LYS A 145 -22.98 -48.39 -0.91
CA LYS A 145 -23.89 -49.35 -0.25
C LYS A 145 -25.37 -48.95 -0.37
N ARG A 146 -26.17 -49.86 -0.97
CA ARG A 146 -27.62 -49.93 -0.76
C ARG A 146 -27.88 -50.73 0.52
N LYS A 147 -28.75 -50.24 1.41
CA LYS A 147 -29.48 -51.08 2.37
C LYS A 147 -30.84 -50.45 2.66
N LYS A 148 -31.88 -50.94 1.99
CA LYS A 148 -33.26 -50.87 2.45
C LYS A 148 -33.46 -52.05 3.41
N ARG A 149 -34.00 -51.78 4.59
CA ARG A 149 -34.70 -52.77 5.42
C ARG A 149 -36.06 -52.15 5.68
N ASP A 150 -37.08 -52.74 5.10
CA ASP A 150 -38.39 -53.02 5.69
C ASP A 150 -38.97 -54.19 4.89
#